data_AF-A0A957MGL5-F1
#
_entry.id   AF-A0A957MGL5-F1
#
_cell.length_a   1.000
_cell.length_b   1.000
_cell.length_c   1.000
_cell.angle_alpha   90.00
_cell.angle_beta   90.00
_cell.angle_gamma   90.00
#
_symmetry.space_group_name_H-M   'P 1'
#
loop_
_entity.id
_entity.type
_entity.pdbx_description
1 polymer ?
#
loop_
_entity_poly.entity_id
_entity_poly.type
_entity_poly.pdbx_seq_one_letter_code
_entity_poly.pdbx_strand_id
1 'polypeptide(L)'
;NVWRDFEQMGIAEAFRYKEARGYVTVRVSDAPLDLGGWRITAHALAETYVNAFLLEELDGSRRVLIAMDELFGWTPPAALCGVDLAVLPKGLFDVHPFSGQRLIPIEHPILRSEATWEQTLAMVDRLAPARTVFMHIEEPESFTPDDYGQLAAQLRTKRGWDVTFAYDTLVIEL
;
A
#
# COMPACT_ATOMS: atom_id res chain seq x y z
N ASN A 1 12.91 -15.78 -0.14
CA ASN A 1 13.20 -14.86 -1.25
C ASN A 1 12.09 -15.06 -2.26
N VAL A 2 11.29 -14.02 -2.49
CA VAL A 2 10.06 -14.04 -3.30
C VAL A 2 10.27 -14.65 -4.69
N TRP A 3 11.43 -14.41 -5.32
CA TRP A 3 11.70 -14.98 -6.65
C TRP A 3 11.73 -16.51 -6.63
N ARG A 4 12.27 -17.11 -5.56
CA ARG A 4 12.27 -18.57 -5.39
C ARG A 4 10.85 -19.11 -5.26
N ASP A 5 9.97 -18.38 -4.57
CA ASP A 5 8.56 -18.75 -4.43
C ASP A 5 7.86 -18.66 -5.79
N PHE A 6 8.16 -17.63 -6.58
CA PHE A 6 7.67 -17.51 -7.96
C PHE A 6 8.13 -18.68 -8.84
N GLU A 7 9.34 -19.18 -8.65
CA GLU A 7 9.82 -20.38 -9.36
C GLU A 7 9.06 -21.64 -8.94
N GLN A 8 8.82 -21.82 -7.64
CA GLN A 8 8.08 -22.97 -7.13
C GLN A 8 6.61 -22.97 -7.53
N MET A 9 6.00 -21.79 -7.64
CA MET A 9 4.61 -21.60 -8.02
C MET A 9 4.40 -21.53 -9.55
N GLY A 10 5.46 -21.63 -10.35
CA GLY A 10 5.40 -21.51 -11.81
C GLY A 10 5.17 -20.08 -12.35
N ILE A 11 5.04 -19.09 -11.46
CA ILE A 11 4.86 -17.67 -11.82
C ILE A 11 6.10 -17.13 -12.56
N ALA A 12 7.30 -17.56 -12.16
CA ALA A 12 8.54 -17.14 -12.81
C ALA A 12 8.60 -17.54 -14.28
N GLU A 13 7.95 -18.64 -14.68
CA GLU A 13 7.90 -19.07 -16.09
C GLU A 13 7.08 -18.11 -16.94
N ALA A 14 5.97 -17.57 -16.40
CA ALA A 14 5.19 -16.54 -17.08
C ALA A 14 6.01 -15.26 -17.32
N PHE A 15 6.82 -14.85 -16.34
CA PHE A 15 7.73 -13.71 -16.50
C PHE A 15 8.86 -13.98 -17.49
N ARG A 16 9.49 -15.17 -17.44
CA ARG A 16 10.51 -15.59 -18.42
C ARG A 16 9.95 -15.61 -19.85
N TYR A 17 8.73 -16.10 -20.03
CA TYR A 17 8.06 -16.04 -21.33
C TYR A 17 7.84 -14.59 -21.80
N LYS A 18 7.32 -13.70 -20.94
CA LYS A 18 7.08 -12.29 -21.29
C LYS A 18 8.40 -11.56 -21.61
N GLU A 19 9.46 -11.85 -20.88
CA GLU A 19 10.80 -11.30 -21.13
C GLU A 19 11.37 -11.80 -22.46
N ALA A 20 11.26 -13.10 -22.75
CA ALA A 20 11.67 -13.68 -24.03
C ALA A 20 10.89 -13.11 -25.22
N ARG A 21 9.66 -12.61 -25.00
CA ARG A 21 8.86 -11.88 -26.00
C ARG A 21 9.16 -10.38 -26.06
N GLY A 22 10.02 -9.86 -25.20
CA GLY A 22 10.35 -8.44 -25.13
C GLY A 22 9.23 -7.56 -24.56
N TYR A 23 8.26 -8.14 -23.85
CA TYR A 23 7.16 -7.38 -23.24
C TYR A 23 7.53 -6.73 -21.92
N VAL A 24 8.46 -7.35 -21.18
CA VAL A 24 8.95 -6.89 -19.87
C VAL A 24 10.44 -7.13 -19.77
N THR A 25 11.08 -6.49 -18.80
CA THR A 25 12.43 -6.83 -18.32
C THR A 25 12.34 -7.20 -16.86
N VAL A 26 12.86 -8.36 -16.48
CA VAL A 26 12.85 -8.83 -15.09
C VAL A 26 14.18 -8.46 -14.44
N ARG A 27 14.11 -7.82 -13.27
CA ARG A 27 15.27 -7.53 -12.44
C ARG A 27 15.01 -8.05 -11.04
N VAL A 28 15.88 -8.94 -10.56
CA VAL A 28 15.90 -9.40 -9.17
C VAL A 28 17.07 -8.72 -8.48
N SER A 29 16.80 -7.90 -7.48
CA SER A 29 17.81 -7.09 -6.80
C SER A 29 17.40 -6.86 -5.34
N ASP A 30 18.39 -6.94 -4.44
CA ASP A 30 18.27 -6.49 -3.05
C ASP A 30 18.83 -5.07 -2.87
N ALA A 31 19.42 -4.49 -3.93
CA ALA A 31 19.92 -3.12 -3.97
C ALA A 31 18.89 -2.17 -4.61
N PRO A 32 18.94 -0.86 -4.27
CA PRO A 32 18.12 0.15 -4.93
C PRO A 32 18.26 0.12 -6.45
N LEU A 33 17.18 0.42 -7.16
CA LEU A 33 17.11 0.43 -8.62
C LEU A 33 16.83 1.85 -9.12
N ASP A 34 17.68 2.36 -10.01
CA ASP A 34 17.41 3.61 -10.71
C ASP A 34 16.68 3.31 -12.03
N LEU A 35 15.46 3.85 -12.20
CA LEU A 35 14.59 3.63 -13.36
C LEU A 35 13.75 4.87 -13.65
N GLY A 36 13.83 5.37 -14.89
CA GLY A 36 12.92 6.44 -15.36
C GLY A 36 12.99 7.75 -14.57
N GLY A 37 14.17 8.12 -14.06
CA GLY A 37 14.35 9.33 -13.23
C GLY A 37 14.08 9.13 -11.74
N TRP A 38 13.77 7.91 -11.31
CA TRP A 38 13.49 7.56 -9.92
C TRP A 38 14.50 6.56 -9.38
N ARG A 39 14.89 6.72 -8.12
CA ARG A 39 15.52 5.69 -7.31
C ARG A 39 14.44 4.94 -6.54
N ILE A 40 14.41 3.62 -6.68
CA ILE A 40 13.44 2.74 -6.04
C ILE A 40 14.15 1.93 -4.97
N THR A 41 13.79 2.11 -3.70
CA THR A 41 14.35 1.40 -2.56
C THR A 41 13.28 0.55 -1.90
N ALA A 42 13.55 -0.74 -1.72
CA ALA A 42 12.66 -1.65 -1.01
C ALA A 42 12.89 -1.54 0.51
N HIS A 43 11.79 -1.52 1.26
CA HIS A 43 11.75 -1.53 2.72
C HIS A 43 10.87 -2.68 3.17
N ALA A 44 11.43 -3.64 3.91
CA ALA A 44 10.67 -4.78 4.40
C ALA A 44 9.47 -4.33 5.25
N LEU A 45 8.34 -5.02 5.08
CA LEU A 45 7.21 -4.93 6.00
C LEU A 45 7.47 -5.83 7.22
N ALA A 46 6.43 -6.14 8.00
CA ALA A 46 6.56 -7.11 9.09
C ALA A 46 6.86 -8.51 8.55
N GLU A 47 6.18 -8.90 7.47
CA GLU A 47 6.45 -10.13 6.75
C GLU A 47 7.68 -9.99 5.85
N THR A 48 8.61 -10.95 5.96
CA THR A 48 9.93 -10.86 5.31
C THR A 48 9.90 -11.07 3.79
N TYR A 49 8.76 -11.49 3.25
CA TYR A 49 8.56 -11.74 1.83
C TYR A 49 7.90 -10.57 1.08
N VAL A 50 7.64 -9.44 1.76
CA VAL A 50 6.90 -8.32 1.18
C VAL A 50 7.48 -6.99 1.65
N ASN A 51 7.42 -6.00 0.76
CA ASN A 51 8.11 -4.73 0.94
C ASN A 51 7.17 -3.56 0.64
N ALA A 52 7.41 -2.43 1.28
CA ALA A 52 7.08 -1.14 0.72
C ALA A 52 8.22 -0.64 -0.19
N PHE A 53 7.88 0.13 -1.20
CA PHE A 53 8.84 0.73 -2.12
C PHE A 53 8.82 2.24 -1.96
N LEU A 54 9.97 2.81 -1.59
CA LEU A 54 10.19 4.25 -1.60
C LEU A 54 10.78 4.64 -2.96
N LEU A 55 10.09 5.51 -3.67
CA LEU A 55 10.51 6.10 -4.93
C LEU A 55 10.96 7.53 -4.66
N GLU A 56 12.22 7.83 -4.97
CA GLU A 56 12.83 9.14 -4.78
C GLU A 56 13.26 9.68 -6.13
N GLU A 57 12.82 10.89 -6.47
CA GLU A 57 13.19 11.52 -7.73
C GLU A 57 14.68 11.87 -7.73
N LEU A 58 15.44 11.43 -8.75
CA LEU A 58 16.89 11.60 -8.80
C LEU A 58 17.33 13.07 -8.95
N ASP A 59 16.58 13.84 -9.75
CA ASP A 59 16.86 15.24 -10.07
C ASP A 59 15.87 16.20 -9.36
N GLY A 60 15.17 15.72 -8.34
CA GLY A 60 14.09 16.43 -7.67
C GLY A 60 14.07 16.21 -6.17
N SER A 61 12.92 16.49 -5.56
CA SER A 61 12.70 16.29 -4.12
C SER A 61 11.46 15.44 -3.83
N ARG A 62 10.77 14.98 -4.87
CA ARG A 62 9.54 14.19 -4.71
C ARG A 62 9.86 12.80 -4.18
N ARG A 63 9.07 12.38 -3.20
CA ARG A 63 9.16 11.08 -2.54
C ARG A 63 7.78 10.44 -2.51
N VAL A 64 7.68 9.24 -3.09
CA VAL A 64 6.46 8.45 -3.15
C VAL A 64 6.69 7.12 -2.45
N LEU A 65 5.84 6.79 -1.50
CA LEU A 65 5.82 5.48 -0.86
C LEU A 65 4.69 4.64 -1.43
N ILE A 66 4.98 3.43 -1.89
CA ILE A 66 3.98 2.44 -2.25
C ILE A 66 4.19 1.22 -1.35
N ALA A 67 3.35 1.05 -0.34
CA ALA A 67 3.36 -0.17 0.47
C ALA A 67 2.55 -1.26 -0.23
N MET A 68 3.12 -2.46 -0.32
CA MET A 68 2.34 -3.62 -0.75
C MET A 68 1.37 -4.06 0.36
N ASP A 69 0.59 -5.08 0.06
CA ASP A 69 -0.27 -5.73 1.05
C ASP A 69 0.52 -6.31 2.23
N GLU A 70 -0.15 -6.88 3.25
CA GLU A 70 0.48 -7.47 4.45
C GLU A 70 1.03 -6.41 5.43
N LEU A 71 0.24 -5.38 5.72
CA LEU A 71 0.62 -4.34 6.67
C LEU A 71 0.53 -4.77 8.14
N PHE A 72 -0.04 -5.94 8.44
CA PHE A 72 -0.24 -6.38 9.82
C PHE A 72 1.08 -6.44 10.59
N GLY A 73 1.12 -5.81 11.76
CA GLY A 73 2.34 -5.73 12.58
C GLY A 73 3.43 -4.80 12.03
N TRP A 74 3.27 -4.21 10.84
CA TRP A 74 4.23 -3.27 10.30
C TRP A 74 4.18 -1.93 11.04
N THR A 75 5.36 -1.36 11.24
CA THR A 75 5.52 -0.06 11.88
C THR A 75 6.45 0.78 11.01
N PRO A 76 5.93 1.82 10.31
CA PRO A 76 6.74 2.59 9.38
C PRO A 76 8.02 3.16 10.03
N PRO A 77 9.22 2.88 9.51
CA PRO A 77 10.44 3.47 10.04
C PRO A 77 10.49 4.97 9.73
N ALA A 78 11.21 5.74 10.55
CA ALA A 78 11.30 7.20 10.43
C ALA A 78 11.82 7.69 9.06
N ALA A 79 12.61 6.86 8.38
CA ALA A 79 13.10 7.14 7.03
C ALA A 79 11.96 7.28 5.99
N LEU A 80 10.78 6.72 6.24
CA LEU A 80 9.62 6.79 5.35
C LEU A 80 8.66 7.94 5.68
N CYS A 81 8.95 8.73 6.72
CA CYS A 81 8.09 9.85 7.09
C CYS A 81 8.21 11.02 6.10
N GLY A 82 7.15 11.82 6.01
CA GLY A 82 7.12 13.08 5.24
C GLY A 82 7.27 12.87 3.73
N VAL A 83 6.66 11.83 3.19
CA VAL A 83 6.58 11.62 1.73
C VAL A 83 5.47 12.48 1.13
N ASP A 84 5.61 12.86 -0.13
CA ASP A 84 4.60 13.65 -0.83
C ASP A 84 3.33 12.84 -1.09
N LEU A 85 3.51 11.55 -1.38
CA LEU A 85 2.43 10.60 -1.59
C LEU A 85 2.73 9.28 -0.88
N ALA A 86 1.79 8.79 -0.08
CA ALA A 86 1.77 7.42 0.40
C ALA A 86 0.59 6.65 -0.22
N VAL A 87 0.87 5.51 -0.85
CA VAL A 87 -0.12 4.56 -1.35
C VAL A 87 -0.08 3.32 -0.45
N LEU A 88 -1.18 3.02 0.22
CA LEU A 88 -1.27 1.98 1.24
C LEU A 88 -2.54 1.15 1.03
N PRO A 89 -2.55 -0.16 1.28
CA PRO A 89 -3.79 -0.90 1.54
C PRO A 89 -4.65 -0.18 2.58
N LYS A 90 -5.97 -0.13 2.36
CA LYS A 90 -6.93 0.47 3.29
C LYS A 90 -6.89 -0.19 4.68
N GLY A 91 -6.72 -1.50 4.71
CA GLY A 91 -6.98 -2.32 5.90
C GLY A 91 -8.47 -2.64 6.06
N LEU A 92 -8.76 -3.73 6.75
CA LEU A 92 -10.12 -4.26 6.91
C LEU A 92 -10.97 -3.38 7.81
N PHE A 93 -12.25 -3.22 7.46
CA PHE A 93 -13.22 -2.69 8.42
C PHE A 93 -13.63 -3.79 9.42
N ASP A 94 -12.92 -3.88 10.55
CA ASP A 94 -13.32 -4.71 11.68
C ASP A 94 -14.49 -4.07 12.46
N VAL A 95 -14.55 -2.74 12.46
CA VAL A 95 -15.67 -1.91 12.91
C VAL A 95 -16.15 -1.05 11.75
N HIS A 96 -17.46 -0.99 11.55
CA HIS A 96 -18.06 -0.16 10.53
C HIS A 96 -17.80 1.33 10.82
N PRO A 97 -17.10 2.05 9.93
CA PRO A 97 -16.60 3.40 10.23
C PRO A 97 -17.69 4.46 10.43
N PHE A 98 -18.91 4.24 9.93
CA PHE A 98 -20.05 5.16 10.13
C PHE A 98 -20.94 4.82 11.33
N SER A 99 -21.31 3.55 11.53
CA SER A 99 -22.25 3.13 12.59
C SER A 99 -21.55 2.72 13.89
N GLY A 100 -20.25 2.43 13.85
CA GLY A 100 -19.51 1.88 14.98
C GLY A 100 -19.84 0.40 15.28
N GLN A 101 -20.64 -0.26 14.43
CA GLN A 101 -20.98 -1.66 14.61
C GLN A 101 -19.78 -2.56 14.30
N ARG A 102 -19.53 -3.55 15.15
CA ARG A 102 -18.54 -4.62 14.91
C ARG A 102 -18.96 -5.44 13.67
N LEU A 103 -18.09 -5.48 12.65
CA LEU A 103 -18.31 -6.25 11.42
C LEU A 103 -17.62 -7.61 11.49
N ILE A 104 -16.39 -7.65 12.02
CA ILE A 104 -15.60 -8.87 12.15
C ILE A 104 -15.48 -9.21 13.64
N PRO A 105 -15.88 -10.42 14.09
CA PRO A 105 -15.74 -10.82 15.49
C PRO A 105 -14.30 -10.69 16.00
N ILE A 106 -14.12 -10.29 17.26
CA ILE A 106 -12.79 -10.00 17.83
C ILE A 106 -11.84 -11.21 17.81
N GLU A 107 -12.38 -12.43 17.88
CA GLU A 107 -11.61 -13.68 17.81
C GLU A 107 -11.44 -14.22 16.38
N HIS A 108 -11.92 -13.50 15.36
CA HIS A 108 -11.81 -13.95 13.99
C HIS A 108 -10.32 -14.00 13.59
N PRO A 109 -9.83 -15.13 13.04
CA PRO A 109 -8.40 -15.31 12.74
C PRO A 109 -7.80 -14.23 11.83
N ILE A 110 -8.61 -13.67 10.93
CA ILE A 110 -8.16 -12.61 10.00
C ILE A 110 -7.60 -11.38 10.72
N LEU A 111 -8.09 -11.06 11.93
CA LEU A 111 -7.59 -9.92 12.72
C LEU A 111 -6.20 -10.17 13.33
N ARG A 112 -5.62 -11.36 13.09
CA ARG A 112 -4.26 -11.74 13.49
C ARG A 112 -3.30 -11.80 12.31
N SER A 113 -3.77 -11.54 11.09
CA SER A 113 -2.98 -11.58 9.86
C SER A 113 -3.17 -10.34 8.99
N GLU A 114 -4.32 -9.68 9.04
CA GLU A 114 -4.62 -8.50 8.24
C GLU A 114 -4.67 -7.23 9.08
N ALA A 115 -4.12 -6.15 8.54
CA ALA A 115 -4.21 -4.85 9.19
C ALA A 115 -5.65 -4.33 9.15
N THR A 116 -6.15 -3.85 10.28
CA THR A 116 -7.45 -3.18 10.35
C THR A 116 -7.34 -1.73 9.86
N TRP A 117 -8.48 -1.14 9.51
CA TRP A 117 -8.60 0.27 9.14
C TRP A 117 -7.91 1.20 10.15
N GLU A 118 -8.18 1.02 11.45
CA GLU A 118 -7.57 1.85 12.50
C GLU A 118 -6.05 1.64 12.61
N GLN A 119 -5.56 0.41 12.39
CA GLN A 119 -4.12 0.15 12.35
C GLN A 119 -3.46 0.85 11.17
N THR A 120 -4.08 0.82 9.99
CA THR A 120 -3.61 1.55 8.80
C THR A 120 -3.64 3.06 9.02
N LEU A 121 -4.70 3.61 9.65
CA LEU A 121 -4.74 5.03 9.99
C LEU A 121 -3.59 5.42 10.93
N ALA A 122 -3.25 4.57 11.91
CA ALA A 122 -2.09 4.81 12.79
C ALA A 122 -0.76 4.80 12.02
N MET A 123 -0.65 3.99 10.95
CA MET A 123 0.51 4.03 10.05
C MET A 123 0.56 5.34 9.26
N VAL A 124 -0.58 5.85 8.78
CA VAL A 124 -0.67 7.16 8.12
C VAL A 124 -0.30 8.30 9.05
N ASP A 125 -0.82 8.30 10.29
CA ASP A 125 -0.45 9.25 11.36
C ASP A 125 1.08 9.30 11.52
N ARG A 126 1.73 8.14 11.51
CA ARG A 126 3.18 8.02 11.68
C ARG A 126 3.98 8.41 10.44
N LEU A 127 3.51 8.05 9.25
CA LEU A 127 4.14 8.44 7.99
C LEU A 127 4.02 9.94 7.75
N ALA A 128 2.94 10.57 8.21
CA ALA A 128 2.63 11.98 7.99
C ALA A 128 2.85 12.42 6.53
N PRO A 129 2.25 11.73 5.53
CA PRO A 129 2.41 12.09 4.13
C PRO A 129 1.64 13.37 3.79
N ALA A 130 2.06 14.08 2.75
CA ALA A 130 1.28 15.23 2.25
C ALA A 130 -0.07 14.79 1.65
N ARG A 131 -0.10 13.64 0.96
CA ARG A 131 -1.30 12.99 0.44
C ARG A 131 -1.25 11.48 0.68
N THR A 132 -2.41 10.89 0.99
CA THR A 132 -2.60 9.44 1.12
C THR A 132 -3.55 8.92 0.06
N VAL A 133 -3.21 7.79 -0.55
CA VAL A 133 -4.11 7.02 -1.41
C VAL A 133 -4.30 5.64 -0.78
N PHE A 134 -5.54 5.30 -0.41
CA PHE A 134 -5.87 3.96 0.04
C PHE A 134 -6.23 3.06 -1.15
N MET A 135 -5.60 1.91 -1.26
CA MET A 135 -5.88 0.88 -2.27
C MET A 135 -6.29 -0.45 -1.60
N HIS A 136 -6.32 -1.53 -2.37
CA HIS A 136 -6.71 -2.86 -1.88
C HIS A 136 -8.14 -2.85 -1.28
N ILE A 137 -9.07 -2.30 -2.06
CA ILE A 137 -10.48 -2.22 -1.69
C ILE A 137 -11.13 -3.57 -1.98
N GLU A 138 -11.73 -4.18 -0.96
CA GLU A 138 -12.30 -5.51 -1.06
C GLU A 138 -13.81 -5.47 -1.19
N GLU A 139 -14.34 -6.21 -2.18
CA GLU A 139 -15.77 -6.30 -2.46
C GLU A 139 -16.65 -6.78 -1.28
N PRO A 140 -16.21 -7.72 -0.41
CA PRO A 140 -17.03 -8.23 0.69
C PRO A 140 -17.48 -7.17 1.71
N GLU A 141 -16.82 -6.01 1.75
CA GLU A 141 -17.17 -4.94 2.68
C GLU A 141 -18.46 -4.22 2.30
N SER A 142 -18.93 -4.36 1.04
CA SER A 142 -20.17 -3.75 0.53
C SER A 142 -20.22 -2.21 0.59
N PHE A 143 -19.05 -1.55 0.60
CA PHE A 143 -18.93 -0.09 0.52
C PHE A 143 -19.01 0.39 -0.93
N THR A 144 -19.77 1.45 -1.16
CA THR A 144 -19.91 2.10 -2.46
C THR A 144 -18.84 3.18 -2.66
N PRO A 145 -18.61 3.67 -3.90
CA PRO A 145 -17.74 4.82 -4.12
C PRO A 145 -18.13 6.06 -3.31
N ASP A 146 -19.43 6.30 -3.09
CA ASP A 146 -19.93 7.42 -2.29
C ASP A 146 -19.55 7.27 -0.81
N ASP A 147 -19.55 6.05 -0.28
CA ASP A 147 -19.11 5.77 1.09
C ASP A 147 -17.62 6.12 1.26
N TYR A 148 -16.78 5.76 0.30
CA TYR A 148 -15.36 6.13 0.31
C TYR A 148 -15.14 7.64 0.18
N GLY A 149 -15.95 8.33 -0.63
CA GLY A 149 -15.96 9.78 -0.70
C GLY A 149 -16.31 10.43 0.64
N GLN A 150 -17.30 9.88 1.35
CA GLN A 150 -17.66 10.33 2.69
C GLN A 150 -16.55 10.08 3.72
N LEU A 151 -15.87 8.92 3.67
CA LEU A 151 -14.74 8.63 4.54
C LEU A 151 -13.57 9.60 4.32
N ALA A 152 -13.21 9.86 3.07
CA ALA A 152 -12.17 10.83 2.73
C ALA A 152 -12.52 12.23 3.26
N ALA A 153 -13.77 12.68 3.08
CA ALA A 153 -14.25 13.95 3.63
C ALA A 153 -14.16 13.98 5.16
N GLN A 154 -14.54 12.90 5.85
CA GLN A 154 -14.42 12.81 7.31
C GLN A 154 -12.97 12.88 7.78
N LEU A 155 -12.04 12.19 7.13
CA LEU A 155 -10.61 12.23 7.46
C LEU A 155 -10.06 13.65 7.25
N ARG A 156 -10.45 14.31 6.17
CA ARG A 156 -10.09 15.72 5.93
C ARG A 156 -10.61 16.63 7.03
N THR A 157 -11.87 16.51 7.44
CA THR A 157 -12.45 17.35 8.50
C THR A 157 -11.85 17.06 9.88
N LYS A 158 -11.65 15.79 10.23
CA LYS A 158 -11.23 15.38 11.58
C LYS A 158 -9.72 15.45 11.78
N ARG A 159 -8.93 15.17 10.75
CA ARG A 159 -7.47 15.03 10.82
C ARG A 159 -6.71 16.01 9.93
N GLY A 160 -7.38 16.70 9.01
CA GLY A 160 -6.74 17.58 8.04
C GLY A 160 -6.02 16.85 6.91
N TRP A 161 -6.24 15.53 6.76
CA TRP A 161 -5.54 14.73 5.77
C TRP A 161 -6.12 14.89 4.37
N ASP A 162 -5.25 14.91 3.36
CA ASP A 162 -5.62 14.76 1.95
C ASP A 162 -5.64 13.27 1.60
N VAL A 163 -6.84 12.70 1.44
CA VAL A 163 -7.05 11.26 1.27
C VAL A 163 -7.89 11.00 0.03
N THR A 164 -7.46 10.03 -0.76
CA THR A 164 -8.22 9.48 -1.88
C THR A 164 -8.29 7.96 -1.74
N PHE A 165 -9.43 7.36 -2.08
CA PHE A 165 -9.54 5.91 -2.26
C PHE A 165 -9.33 5.58 -3.73
N ALA A 166 -8.44 4.65 -4.01
CA ALA A 166 -8.06 4.26 -5.35
C ALA A 166 -9.23 3.58 -6.08
N TYR A 167 -9.30 3.83 -7.38
CA TYR A 167 -10.17 3.12 -8.30
C TYR A 167 -9.40 2.91 -9.60
N ASP A 168 -9.82 1.93 -10.40
CA ASP A 168 -9.19 1.63 -11.67
C ASP A 168 -9.16 2.88 -12.55
N THR A 169 -8.00 3.16 -13.16
CA THR A 169 -7.72 4.35 -13.99
C THR A 169 -7.56 5.68 -13.23
N LEU A 170 -7.57 5.69 -11.89
CA LEU A 170 -7.19 6.88 -11.13
C LEU A 170 -5.79 7.36 -11.53
N VAL A 171 -5.69 8.64 -11.87
CA VAL A 171 -4.42 9.33 -12.14
C VAL A 171 -4.17 10.34 -11.02
N ILE A 172 -2.97 10.31 -10.45
CA ILE A 172 -2.51 11.27 -9.45
C ILE A 172 -1.41 12.12 -10.06
N GLU A 173 -1.57 13.44 -9.96
CA GLU A 173 -0.52 14.40 -10.29
C GLU A 173 0.31 14.67 -9.03
N LEU A 174 1.64 14.66 -9.19
CA LEU A 174 2.66 14.86 -8.16
C LEU A 174 3.40 16.18 -8.37
#